data_AF-A0A3F3NRF3-F1
#
_entry.id   AF-A0A3F3NRF3-F1
#
_cell.length_a   1.000
_cell.length_b   1.000
_cell.length_c   1.000
_cell.angle_alpha   90.00
_cell.angle_beta   90.00
_cell.angle_gamma   90.00
#
_symmetry.space_group_name_H-M   'P 1'
#
loop_
_entity.id
_entity.type
_entity.pdbx_description
1 polymer ?
#
loop_
_entity_poly.entity_id
_entity_poly.type
_entity_poly.pdbx_seq_one_letter_code
_entity_poly.pdbx_strand_id
1 'polypeptide(L)'
;MVFLHLTIFQWMSIISFILSTFLAGVKIKGMRPQLDVELNASYFAADMIYTKVIISNYSTEPAMLVNLELSSSKLDRRWPATPFKKLIAKGGLDDNRIYSESVPLNIPPKSAMSFYLAFEVGKINFKEVLNHQTKMIFTLNRTQIHKVVDIKSTNFPVEKLVKELN
;
A
#
# COMPACT_ATOMS: atom_id res chain seq x y z
N MET A 1 26.30 43.23 -25.30
CA MET A 1 24.96 43.69 -24.89
C MET A 1 24.85 43.49 -23.38
N VAL A 2 24.83 44.59 -22.62
CA VAL A 2 24.74 44.58 -21.15
C VAL A 2 23.29 44.91 -20.80
N PHE A 3 22.57 43.95 -20.23
CA PHE A 3 21.23 44.19 -19.70
C PHE A 3 21.36 44.11 -18.18
N LEU A 4 20.98 45.16 -17.45
CA LEU A 4 21.10 45.22 -15.97
C LEU A 4 22.54 45.00 -15.44
N HIS A 5 23.55 45.61 -16.08
CA HIS A 5 24.97 45.52 -15.69
C HIS A 5 25.60 44.12 -15.67
N LEU A 6 24.92 43.11 -16.22
CA LEU A 6 25.42 41.75 -16.35
C LEU A 6 25.63 41.39 -17.83
N THR A 7 26.68 40.62 -18.09
CA THR A 7 26.94 40.01 -19.39
C THR A 7 25.98 38.86 -19.65
N ILE A 8 25.75 38.53 -20.93
CA ILE A 8 24.89 37.39 -21.33
C ILE A 8 25.35 36.07 -20.69
N PHE A 9 26.66 35.84 -20.56
CA PHE A 9 27.20 34.66 -19.90
C PHE A 9 26.87 34.60 -18.40
N GLN A 10 26.90 35.74 -17.72
CA GLN A 10 26.47 35.82 -16.31
C GLN A 10 24.98 35.53 -16.17
N TRP A 11 24.14 36.06 -17.07
CA TRP A 11 22.71 35.74 -17.11
C TRP A 11 22.45 34.24 -17.35
N MET A 12 23.12 33.62 -18.31
CA MET A 12 23.03 32.16 -18.54
C MET A 12 23.43 31.37 -17.30
N SER A 13 24.48 31.80 -16.60
CA SER A 13 24.95 31.14 -15.38
C SER A 13 23.93 31.23 -14.25
N ILE A 14 23.30 32.40 -14.06
CA ILE A 14 22.24 32.61 -13.06
C ILE A 14 21.02 31.75 -13.38
N ILE A 15 20.57 31.74 -14.64
CA ILE A 15 19.42 30.92 -15.07
C ILE A 15 19.73 29.43 -14.86
N SER A 16 20.92 28.97 -15.26
CA SER A 16 21.36 27.59 -15.08
C SER A 16 21.41 27.20 -13.60
N PHE A 17 21.91 28.10 -12.74
CA PHE A 17 21.95 27.88 -11.30
C PHE A 17 20.54 27.77 -10.69
N ILE A 18 19.62 28.67 -11.05
CA ILE A 18 18.22 28.64 -10.59
C ILE A 18 17.55 27.34 -11.03
N LEU A 19 17.71 26.97 -12.31
CA LEU A 19 17.11 25.76 -12.87
C LEU A 19 17.66 24.49 -12.20
N SER A 20 18.98 24.44 -11.98
CA SER A 20 19.64 23.32 -11.29
C SER A 20 19.19 23.20 -9.84
N THR A 21 19.08 24.33 -9.13
CA THR A 21 18.58 24.37 -7.75
C THR A 21 17.13 23.93 -7.67
N PHE A 22 16.30 24.38 -8.62
CA PHE A 22 14.89 23.97 -8.72
C PHE A 22 14.77 22.46 -8.95
N LEU A 23 15.51 21.91 -9.92
CA LEU A 23 15.54 20.48 -10.21
C LEU A 23 16.04 19.65 -9.01
N ALA A 24 17.07 20.13 -8.32
CA ALA A 24 17.56 19.50 -7.10
C ALA A 24 16.47 19.47 -6.01
N GLY A 25 15.76 20.57 -5.81
CA GLY A 25 14.64 20.64 -4.87
C GLY A 25 13.49 19.67 -5.22
N VAL A 26 13.12 19.58 -6.51
CA VAL A 26 12.11 18.63 -6.99
C VAL A 26 12.57 17.19 -6.75
N LYS A 27 13.84 16.88 -7.02
CA LYS A 27 14.41 15.54 -6.79
C LYS A 27 14.38 15.16 -5.31
N ILE A 28 14.80 16.05 -4.41
CA ILE A 28 14.75 15.82 -2.96
C ILE A 28 13.32 15.57 -2.47
N LYS A 29 12.33 16.32 -2.99
CA LYS A 29 10.91 16.07 -2.66
C LYS A 29 10.40 14.73 -3.20
N GLY A 30 10.84 14.33 -4.40
CA GLY A 30 10.46 13.06 -5.04
C GLY A 30 11.09 11.81 -4.42
N MET A 31 12.22 11.97 -3.70
CA MET A 31 12.86 10.89 -2.93
C MET A 31 12.12 10.55 -1.63
N ARG A 32 11.22 11.41 -1.15
CA ARG A 32 10.41 11.08 0.03
C ARG A 32 9.49 9.91 -0.30
N PRO A 33 9.36 8.89 0.57
CA PRO A 33 8.43 7.79 0.36
C PRO A 33 7.00 8.33 0.21
N GLN A 34 6.43 8.16 -0.97
CA GLN A 34 5.05 8.49 -1.28
C GLN A 34 4.35 7.19 -1.63
N LEU A 35 3.80 6.56 -0.59
CA LEU A 35 3.05 5.32 -0.75
C LEU A 35 1.57 5.57 -0.50
N ASP A 36 0.76 5.16 -1.46
CA ASP A 36 -0.66 5.00 -1.30
C ASP A 36 -0.96 3.52 -1.06
N VAL A 37 -1.89 3.26 -0.14
CA VAL A 37 -2.38 1.94 0.16
C VAL A 37 -3.89 2.01 0.08
N GLU A 38 -4.45 1.27 -0.86
CA GLU A 38 -5.88 1.16 -1.09
C GLU A 38 -6.33 -0.27 -0.82
N LEU A 39 -7.53 -0.40 -0.25
CA LEU A 39 -8.17 -1.68 -0.03
C LEU A 39 -9.28 -1.85 -1.04
N ASN A 40 -9.15 -2.88 -1.87
CA ASN A 40 -10.08 -3.11 -2.98
C ASN A 40 -11.24 -4.03 -2.55
N ALA A 41 -10.94 -5.12 -1.84
CA ALA A 41 -11.93 -6.04 -1.34
C ALA A 41 -11.45 -6.75 -0.07
N SER A 42 -12.37 -7.08 0.82
CA SER A 42 -12.09 -7.89 2.02
C SER A 42 -13.07 -9.06 2.13
N TYR A 43 -12.55 -10.23 2.44
CA TYR A 43 -13.29 -11.48 2.56
C TYR A 43 -13.03 -12.07 3.94
N PHE A 44 -14.04 -12.72 4.52
CA PHE A 44 -13.92 -13.41 5.79
C PHE A 44 -14.12 -14.90 5.61
N ALA A 45 -13.22 -15.70 6.17
CA ALA A 45 -13.46 -17.13 6.34
C ALA A 45 -12.77 -17.65 7.59
N ALA A 46 -13.52 -18.44 8.36
CA ALA A 46 -13.11 -18.97 9.66
C ALA A 46 -12.61 -17.84 10.61
N ASP A 47 -11.31 -17.83 10.91
CA ASP A 47 -10.65 -16.90 11.84
C ASP A 47 -9.75 -15.87 11.11
N MET A 48 -9.93 -15.72 9.79
CA MET A 48 -9.06 -14.95 8.92
C MET A 48 -9.82 -13.87 8.14
N ILE A 49 -9.20 -12.70 8.02
CA ILE A 49 -9.59 -11.66 7.07
C ILE A 49 -8.61 -11.68 5.90
N TYR A 50 -9.13 -11.89 4.71
CA TYR A 50 -8.37 -11.81 3.46
C TYR A 50 -8.67 -10.50 2.79
N THR A 51 -7.65 -9.69 2.54
CA THR A 51 -7.84 -8.36 1.96
C THR A 51 -6.94 -8.20 0.74
N LYS A 52 -7.55 -7.77 -0.37
CA LYS A 52 -6.82 -7.34 -1.56
C LYS A 52 -6.33 -5.92 -1.34
N VAL A 53 -5.03 -5.77 -1.13
CA VAL A 53 -4.34 -4.51 -0.91
C VAL A 53 -3.67 -4.10 -2.22
N ILE A 54 -3.85 -2.85 -2.62
CA ILE A 54 -3.08 -2.22 -3.70
C ILE A 54 -2.12 -1.24 -3.05
N ILE A 55 -0.84 -1.40 -3.33
CA ILE A 55 0.20 -0.53 -2.82
C ILE A 55 0.86 0.18 -4.00
N SER A 56 0.74 1.51 -4.01
CA SER A 56 1.21 2.38 -5.08
C SER A 56 2.37 3.24 -4.59
N ASN A 57 3.56 3.05 -5.15
CA ASN A 57 4.75 3.83 -4.88
C ASN A 57 4.89 4.95 -5.92
N TYR A 58 4.62 6.19 -5.52
CA TYR A 58 4.80 7.37 -6.36
C TYR A 58 6.20 7.99 -6.25
N SER A 59 7.03 7.51 -5.32
CA SER A 59 8.37 8.03 -5.14
C SER A 59 9.32 7.55 -6.24
N THR A 60 10.45 8.25 -6.36
CA THR A 60 11.53 7.89 -7.30
C THR A 60 12.44 6.79 -6.77
N GLU A 61 12.22 6.33 -5.54
CA GLU A 61 13.02 5.28 -4.88
C GLU A 61 12.17 4.06 -4.55
N PRO A 62 12.78 2.86 -4.44
CA PRO A 62 12.10 1.70 -3.92
C PRO A 62 11.71 1.92 -2.45
N ALA A 63 10.55 1.39 -2.07
CA ALA A 63 10.06 1.46 -0.71
C ALA A 63 10.04 0.07 -0.08
N MET A 64 10.65 -0.07 1.09
CA MET A 64 10.71 -1.34 1.81
C MET A 64 9.58 -1.42 2.84
N LEU A 65 8.61 -2.30 2.59
CA LEU A 65 7.50 -2.56 3.50
C LEU A 65 7.90 -3.66 4.49
N VAL A 66 8.09 -3.28 5.75
CA VAL A 66 8.61 -4.19 6.79
C VAL A 66 7.49 -4.85 7.57
N ASN A 67 6.44 -4.10 7.83
CA ASN A 67 5.30 -4.56 8.61
C ASN A 67 4.03 -3.99 8.01
N LEU A 68 2.97 -4.79 8.02
CA LEU A 68 1.62 -4.42 7.64
C LEU A 68 0.66 -4.98 8.68
N GLU A 69 -0.03 -4.10 9.38
CA GLU A 69 -0.98 -4.45 10.43
C GLU A 69 -2.33 -3.83 10.13
N LEU A 70 -3.38 -4.62 10.39
CA LEU A 70 -4.74 -4.14 10.47
C LEU A 70 -5.03 -3.73 11.91
N SER A 71 -5.62 -2.56 12.12
CA SER A 71 -6.04 -2.11 13.45
C SER A 71 -7.47 -1.58 13.41
N SER A 72 -8.29 -2.01 14.38
CA SER A 72 -9.64 -1.50 14.57
C SER A 72 -9.64 -0.48 15.69
N SER A 73 -10.23 0.70 15.47
CA SER A 73 -10.43 1.70 16.50
C SER A 73 -11.33 1.23 17.66
N LYS A 74 -12.17 0.20 17.43
CA LYS A 74 -13.09 -0.35 18.43
C LYS A 74 -12.44 -1.34 19.38
N LEU A 75 -11.47 -2.13 18.89
CA LEU A 75 -10.97 -3.32 19.59
C LEU A 75 -9.58 -3.14 20.20
N ASP A 76 -8.96 -1.96 20.02
CA ASP A 76 -7.59 -1.62 20.45
C ASP A 76 -6.57 -2.77 20.27
N ARG A 77 -6.72 -3.47 19.15
CA ARG A 77 -5.90 -4.61 18.75
C ARG A 77 -5.33 -4.37 17.37
N ARG A 78 -4.16 -4.98 17.14
CA ARG A 78 -3.46 -4.97 15.87
C ARG A 78 -3.28 -6.40 15.42
N TRP A 79 -3.59 -6.66 14.17
CA TRP A 79 -3.46 -7.95 13.53
C TRP A 79 -2.43 -7.84 12.42
N PRO A 80 -1.24 -8.45 12.57
CA PRO A 80 -0.24 -8.43 11.52
C PRO A 80 -0.68 -9.29 10.33
N ALA A 81 -0.24 -8.91 9.14
CA ALA A 81 -0.35 -9.75 7.96
C ALA A 81 0.49 -11.02 8.16
N THR A 82 -0.07 -12.16 7.78
CA THR A 82 0.62 -13.45 7.86
C THR A 82 1.82 -13.50 6.90
N PRO A 83 2.98 -14.05 7.33
CA PRO A 83 4.19 -14.05 6.50
C PRO A 83 4.25 -15.20 5.48
N PHE A 84 3.26 -16.10 5.47
CA PHE A 84 3.24 -17.29 4.61
C PHE A 84 1.94 -17.38 3.80
N LYS A 85 2.00 -18.10 2.68
CA LYS A 85 0.84 -18.30 1.79
C LYS A 85 -0.24 -19.12 2.50
N LYS A 86 -1.46 -18.59 2.57
CA LYS A 86 -2.66 -19.30 3.03
C LYS A 86 -3.65 -19.42 1.87
N LEU A 87 -4.34 -20.55 1.75
CA LEU A 87 -5.37 -20.73 0.72
C LEU A 87 -6.59 -19.87 1.07
N ILE A 88 -7.02 -19.03 0.14
CA ILE A 88 -8.18 -18.13 0.28
C ILE A 88 -9.43 -18.80 -0.27
N ALA A 89 -9.35 -19.31 -1.49
CA ALA A 89 -10.45 -19.93 -2.20
C ALA A 89 -9.94 -21.02 -3.15
N LYS A 90 -10.77 -22.04 -3.38
CA LYS A 90 -10.54 -23.09 -4.38
C LYS A 90 -11.81 -23.23 -5.23
N GLY A 91 -11.68 -23.02 -6.53
CA GLY A 91 -12.70 -23.30 -7.54
C GLY A 91 -12.77 -24.80 -7.87
N GLY A 92 -13.85 -25.21 -8.54
CA GLY A 92 -14.06 -26.54 -9.08
C GLY A 92 -13.43 -26.74 -10.47
N LEU A 93 -13.50 -27.99 -10.95
CA LEU A 93 -13.10 -28.55 -12.26
C LEU A 93 -11.65 -28.29 -12.76
N ASP A 94 -11.07 -27.10 -12.60
CA ASP A 94 -9.76 -26.72 -13.19
C ASP A 94 -8.65 -26.36 -12.16
N ASP A 95 -8.80 -26.77 -10.91
CA ASP A 95 -7.81 -26.53 -9.82
C ASP A 95 -7.41 -25.05 -9.61
N ASN A 96 -8.34 -24.12 -9.91
CA ASN A 96 -8.16 -22.69 -9.68
C ASN A 96 -8.09 -22.38 -8.18
N ARG A 97 -6.89 -22.07 -7.67
CA ARG A 97 -6.65 -21.74 -6.26
C ARG A 97 -6.12 -20.33 -6.11
N ILE A 98 -6.77 -19.54 -5.25
CA ILE A 98 -6.24 -18.24 -4.82
C ILE A 98 -5.53 -18.42 -3.49
N TYR A 99 -4.28 -18.00 -3.43
CA TYR A 99 -3.48 -17.95 -2.21
C TYR A 99 -3.24 -16.51 -1.78
N SER A 100 -3.12 -16.29 -0.47
CA SER A 100 -2.52 -15.07 0.05
C SER A 100 -1.02 -15.07 -0.24
N GLU A 101 -0.47 -13.87 -0.33
CA GLU A 101 0.94 -13.61 -0.54
C GLU A 101 1.57 -13.10 0.75
N SER A 102 2.88 -13.29 0.86
CA SER A 102 3.67 -12.63 1.89
C SER A 102 3.71 -11.13 1.62
N VAL A 103 3.77 -10.32 2.69
CA VAL A 103 3.99 -8.88 2.59
C VAL A 103 5.19 -8.58 1.68
N PRO A 104 5.01 -7.76 0.62
CA PRO A 104 6.08 -7.48 -0.33
C PRO A 104 7.18 -6.67 0.34
N LEU A 105 8.35 -7.27 0.53
CA LEU A 105 9.47 -6.56 1.17
C LEU A 105 9.94 -5.34 0.38
N ASN A 106 9.78 -5.33 -0.95
CA ASN A 106 10.28 -4.26 -1.81
C ASN A 106 9.23 -3.85 -2.85
N ILE A 107 8.90 -2.57 -2.88
CA ILE A 107 7.95 -1.97 -3.82
C ILE A 107 8.72 -1.05 -4.77
N PRO A 108 8.85 -1.40 -6.06
CA PRO A 108 9.60 -0.62 -7.04
C PRO A 108 9.12 0.83 -7.15
N PRO A 109 9.99 1.76 -7.57
CA PRO A 109 9.61 3.16 -7.78
C PRO A 109 8.58 3.27 -8.91
N LYS A 110 7.67 4.25 -8.80
CA LYS A 110 6.63 4.53 -9.80
C LYS A 110 5.81 3.30 -10.21
N SER A 111 5.45 2.45 -9.25
CA SER A 111 4.75 1.20 -9.51
C SER A 111 3.52 1.06 -8.63
N ALA A 112 2.57 0.23 -9.07
CA ALA A 112 1.43 -0.20 -8.28
C ALA A 112 1.37 -1.72 -8.31
N MET A 113 1.32 -2.33 -7.14
CA MET A 113 1.29 -3.78 -6.99
C MET A 113 0.09 -4.18 -6.14
N SER A 114 -0.58 -5.27 -6.52
CA SER A 114 -1.73 -5.79 -5.80
C SER A 114 -1.39 -7.12 -5.16
N PHE A 115 -1.73 -7.26 -3.87
CA PHE A 115 -1.46 -8.44 -3.07
C PHE A 115 -2.72 -8.87 -2.35
N TYR A 116 -2.93 -10.19 -2.26
CA TYR A 116 -3.90 -10.75 -1.33
C TYR A 116 -3.21 -11.01 0.01
N LEU A 117 -3.58 -10.28 1.05
CA LEU A 117 -2.98 -10.41 2.37
C LEU A 117 -3.97 -11.03 3.34
N ALA A 118 -3.47 -11.88 4.23
CA ALA A 118 -4.31 -12.58 5.20
C ALA A 118 -3.94 -12.16 6.62
N PHE A 119 -4.95 -11.79 7.41
CA PHE A 119 -4.84 -11.32 8.79
C PHE A 119 -5.58 -12.28 9.70
N GLU A 120 -4.91 -12.78 10.73
CA GLU A 120 -5.50 -13.73 11.68
C GLU A 120 -6.18 -12.97 12.81
N VAL A 121 -7.51 -12.96 12.80
CA VAL A 121 -8.34 -12.18 13.75
C VAL A 121 -8.99 -13.05 14.82
N GLY A 122 -8.91 -14.38 14.69
CA GLY A 122 -9.53 -15.32 15.60
C GLY A 122 -11.07 -15.29 15.51
N LYS A 123 -11.73 -15.69 16.60
CA LYS A 123 -13.19 -15.74 16.73
C LYS A 123 -13.88 -14.36 16.83
N ILE A 124 -13.16 -13.29 16.55
CA ILE A 124 -13.70 -11.93 16.64
C ILE A 124 -14.64 -11.71 15.45
N ASN A 125 -15.80 -11.10 15.70
CA ASN A 125 -16.76 -10.82 14.65
C ASN A 125 -16.16 -9.84 13.62
N PHE A 126 -16.14 -10.25 12.36
CA PHE A 126 -15.67 -9.46 11.22
C PHE A 126 -16.21 -8.03 11.21
N LYS A 127 -17.50 -7.84 11.54
CA LYS A 127 -18.13 -6.51 11.56
C LYS A 127 -17.54 -5.59 12.62
N GLU A 128 -16.98 -6.14 13.69
CA GLU A 128 -16.32 -5.37 14.75
C GLU A 128 -14.88 -5.01 14.38
N VAL A 129 -14.23 -5.89 13.61
CA VAL A 129 -12.88 -5.62 13.10
C VAL A 129 -12.92 -4.53 12.03
N LEU A 130 -13.89 -4.57 11.12
CA LEU A 130 -13.93 -3.74 9.90
C LEU A 130 -14.93 -2.58 9.95
N ASN A 131 -15.09 -1.97 11.13
CA ASN A 131 -15.93 -0.79 11.25
C ASN A 131 -15.31 0.41 10.49
N HIS A 132 -16.09 1.47 10.25
CA HIS A 132 -15.80 2.66 9.41
C HIS A 132 -14.44 3.39 9.60
N GLN A 133 -13.57 2.94 10.51
CA GLN A 133 -12.26 3.53 10.77
C GLN A 133 -11.18 2.44 10.98
N THR A 134 -11.16 1.43 10.10
CA THR A 134 -10.05 0.47 10.12
C THR A 134 -8.77 1.18 9.66
N LYS A 135 -7.71 1.05 10.44
CA LYS A 135 -6.40 1.65 10.15
C LYS A 135 -5.47 0.57 9.65
N MET A 136 -4.86 0.81 8.50
CA MET A 136 -3.70 0.04 8.09
C MET A 136 -2.45 0.75 8.57
N ILE A 137 -1.66 0.04 9.36
CA ILE A 137 -0.42 0.54 9.92
C ILE A 137 0.70 -0.18 9.19
N PHE A 138 1.61 0.58 8.60
CA PHE A 138 2.76 0.01 7.91
C PHE A 138 4.05 0.74 8.23
N THR A 139 5.16 0.00 8.19
CA THR A 139 6.50 0.55 8.41
C THR A 139 7.27 0.57 7.11
N LEU A 140 7.72 1.75 6.72
CA LEU A 140 8.42 2.02 5.46
C LEU A 140 9.79 2.62 5.72
N ASN A 141 10.84 1.93 5.30
CA ASN A 141 12.22 2.41 5.46
C ASN A 141 12.48 2.95 6.88
N ARG A 142 11.94 2.26 7.91
CA ARG A 142 11.98 2.62 9.36
C ARG A 142 11.07 3.77 9.82
N THR A 143 10.26 4.33 8.94
CA THR A 143 9.20 5.28 9.29
C THR A 143 7.87 4.55 9.41
N GLN A 144 7.20 4.66 10.55
CA GLN A 144 5.84 4.14 10.69
C GLN A 144 4.84 5.12 10.07
N ILE A 145 4.01 4.62 9.18
CA ILE A 145 2.93 5.37 8.55
C ILE A 145 1.60 4.73 8.96
N HIS A 146 0.67 5.59 9.37
CA HIS A 146 -0.69 5.20 9.71
C HIS A 146 -1.60 5.71 8.61
N LYS A 147 -2.21 4.81 7.86
CA LYS A 147 -3.22 5.17 6.88
C LYS A 147 -4.57 4.65 7.33
N VAL A 148 -5.51 5.57 7.52
CA VAL A 148 -6.92 5.19 7.65
C VAL A 148 -7.34 4.72 6.27
N VAL A 149 -7.71 3.46 6.16
CA VAL A 149 -8.22 2.93 4.90
C VAL A 149 -9.66 2.55 5.14
N ASP A 150 -10.55 3.22 4.42
CA ASP A 150 -11.96 2.91 4.51
C ASP A 150 -12.17 1.59 3.77
N ILE A 151 -12.38 0.52 4.53
CA ILE A 151 -12.72 -0.78 3.97
C ILE A 151 -14.15 -0.64 3.53
N LYS A 152 -14.32 -0.11 2.32
CA LYS A 152 -15.63 -0.05 1.67
C LYS A 152 -16.24 -1.43 1.85
N SER A 153 -17.43 -1.43 2.43
CA SER A 153 -18.22 -2.56 2.93
C SER A 153 -18.59 -3.62 1.88
N THR A 154 -17.68 -3.98 1.00
CA THR A 154 -17.75 -5.17 0.18
C THR A 154 -17.46 -6.36 1.06
N ASN A 155 -18.43 -6.66 1.93
CA ASN A 155 -18.65 -7.96 2.52
C ASN A 155 -18.91 -8.92 1.35
N PHE A 156 -17.84 -9.36 0.70
CA PHE A 156 -17.93 -10.42 -0.28
C PHE A 156 -17.70 -11.73 0.49
N PRO A 157 -18.73 -12.59 0.59
CA PRO A 157 -18.53 -13.95 1.04
C PRO A 157 -17.43 -14.60 0.20
N VAL A 158 -16.56 -15.43 0.80
CA VAL A 158 -15.55 -16.20 0.05
C VAL A 158 -16.22 -17.04 -1.04
N GLU A 159 -17.48 -17.43 -0.84
CA GLU A 159 -18.32 -18.11 -1.83
C GLU A 159 -18.52 -17.31 -3.13
N LYS A 160 -18.49 -15.97 -3.08
CA LYS A 160 -18.52 -15.15 -4.31
C LYS A 160 -17.21 -15.21 -5.07
N LEU A 161 -16.08 -15.18 -4.35
CA LEU A 161 -14.75 -15.37 -4.95
C LEU A 161 -14.65 -16.76 -5.60
N VAL A 162 -15.17 -17.80 -4.94
CA VAL A 162 -15.22 -19.17 -5.50
C VAL A 162 -16.10 -19.23 -6.76
N LYS A 163 -17.22 -18.49 -6.81
CA LYS A 163 -18.06 -18.40 -8.01
C LYS A 163 -17.39 -17.66 -9.17
N GLU A 164 -16.58 -16.64 -8.88
CA GLU A 164 -15.80 -15.93 -9.91
C GLU A 164 -14.64 -16.77 -10.46
N LEU A 165 -14.24 -17.84 -9.76
CA LEU A 165 -13.17 -18.76 -10.15
C LEU A 165 -13.64 -19.97 -10.97
N ASN A 166 -14.95 -20.19 -11.08
CA ASN A 166 -15.58 -21.25 -11.88
C ASN A 166 -16.07 -20.70 -13.22
#